data_AF-A0A1A2T5S3-F1
#
_entry.id   AF-A0A1A2T5S3-F1
#
_cell.length_a   1.000
_cell.length_b   1.000
_cell.length_c   1.000
_cell.angle_alpha   90.00
_cell.angle_beta   90.00
_cell.angle_gamma   90.00
#
_symmetry.space_group_name_H-M   'P 1'
#
loop_
_entity.id
_entity.type
_entity.pdbx_description
1 polymer ?
#
loop_
_entity_poly.entity_id
_entity_poly.type
_entity_poly.pdbx_seq_one_letter_code
_entity_poly.pdbx_strand_id
1 'polypeptide(L)'
;MQVTSVGHAGFLIQTQAGSILCDPWVNPAYFASWFPFPDNSALDWDELGACDYLYVSHLHKDHFDAQNLAEHVNKDAVVLLPDFPVPDLRNELQKLGFHRFFETSNSVKHRLGGPKGDLDVMIIALRAPADGPIGDSALVVSDGATTVFNMNDARPVDLDVLASEFGHIDVHLLQYSGAIWYPMVYDMPARAKESFGVQKRQRQMDRARQYLAQVGATWVVPSAGPPCFLDPELRHLNDDHADPANIFPDQMVFLDQMRSHGNDGGLLMIPGSTADFTGSTLHSLTHPLPTDQVEAIFTTGKADYIAEYAERMAPVVAAQRAGWAPATGEPLLEPLRALFEPIMSQSDEICDGIGYPVELVLGPETVILDFPKRAVRERIPDERVRYGFAIAPELVRTVLRDREPDWVNTIFLSTRFRAWRVGGYNEYLYTFFKCLTDERIAYADGWFAETHDDSASVTLDGWEMQRRCPHLKADLSKFGVVEGNTLTCNLHGWQWRLDDGRCLTAKGHQLRSSRA
;
A
#
# COMPACT_ATOMS: atom_id res chain seq x y z
N MET A 1 -5.85 6.69 -26.62
CA MET A 1 -5.84 6.98 -25.18
C MET A 1 -4.52 7.62 -24.79
N GLN A 2 -4.54 8.68 -23.97
CA GLN A 2 -3.34 9.30 -23.40
C GLN A 2 -3.29 9.05 -21.89
N VAL A 3 -2.10 8.72 -21.37
CA VAL A 3 -1.85 8.54 -19.94
C VAL A 3 -0.79 9.55 -19.51
N THR A 4 -1.10 10.35 -18.49
CA THR A 4 -0.19 11.35 -17.93
C THR A 4 0.12 10.98 -16.48
N SER A 5 1.40 10.85 -16.13
CA SER A 5 1.81 10.63 -14.74
C SER A 5 1.68 11.94 -13.95
N VAL A 6 0.99 11.92 -12.81
CA VAL A 6 0.99 13.04 -11.86
C VAL A 6 1.90 12.79 -10.66
N GLY A 7 2.60 11.64 -10.64
CA GLY A 7 3.56 11.25 -9.61
C GLY A 7 3.08 10.10 -8.73
N HIS A 8 4.02 9.30 -8.21
CA HIS A 8 3.76 8.14 -7.35
C HIS A 8 2.74 7.15 -7.95
N ALA A 9 1.53 7.08 -7.41
CA ALA A 9 0.41 6.25 -7.87
C ALA A 9 -0.55 6.99 -8.82
N GLY A 10 -0.40 8.31 -8.94
CA GLY A 10 -1.38 9.15 -9.59
C GLY A 10 -1.19 9.25 -11.11
N PHE A 11 -2.32 9.17 -11.83
CA PHE A 11 -2.37 9.34 -13.28
C PHE A 11 -3.63 10.07 -13.73
N LEU A 12 -3.51 10.85 -14.80
CA LEU A 12 -4.65 11.30 -15.59
C LEU A 12 -4.76 10.43 -16.84
N ILE A 13 -5.86 9.71 -16.98
CA ILE A 13 -6.17 8.88 -18.17
C ILE A 13 -7.18 9.64 -19.02
N GLN A 14 -6.80 9.98 -20.25
CA GLN A 14 -7.62 10.75 -21.19
C GLN A 14 -8.03 9.89 -22.38
N THR A 15 -9.34 9.88 -22.65
CA THR A 15 -9.97 9.17 -23.76
C THR A 15 -10.88 10.12 -24.53
N GLN A 16 -11.41 9.67 -25.66
CA GLN A 16 -12.48 10.42 -26.35
C GLN A 16 -13.74 10.53 -25.49
N ALA A 17 -14.02 9.54 -24.63
CA ALA A 17 -15.22 9.50 -23.78
C ALA A 17 -15.11 10.35 -22.49
N GLY A 18 -13.91 10.79 -22.13
CA GLY A 18 -13.66 11.63 -20.96
C GLY A 18 -12.31 11.37 -20.30
N SER A 19 -12.06 12.08 -19.20
CA SER A 19 -10.84 11.97 -18.39
C SER A 19 -11.09 11.39 -17.00
N ILE A 20 -10.17 10.53 -16.54
CA ILE A 20 -10.17 9.96 -15.19
C ILE A 20 -8.90 10.40 -14.47
N LEU A 21 -9.04 11.16 -13.38
CA LEU A 21 -7.94 11.44 -12.46
C LEU A 21 -7.88 10.33 -11.40
N CYS A 22 -6.73 9.69 -11.26
CA CYS A 22 -6.45 8.61 -10.32
C CYS A 22 -5.49 9.08 -9.24
N ASP A 23 -5.77 8.79 -7.96
CA ASP A 23 -4.88 8.95 -6.79
C ASP A 23 -4.03 10.25 -6.77
N PRO A 24 -4.65 11.46 -6.81
CA PRO A 24 -3.93 12.71 -7.01
C PRO A 24 -3.25 13.23 -5.72
N TRP A 25 -2.03 12.76 -5.45
CA TRP A 25 -1.24 13.10 -4.25
C TRP A 25 -0.12 14.13 -4.51
N VAL A 26 -0.05 15.20 -3.70
CA VAL A 26 1.02 16.24 -3.78
C VAL A 26 1.56 16.68 -2.41
N ASN A 27 0.72 16.69 -1.37
CA ASN A 27 1.07 17.20 -0.05
C ASN A 27 1.84 16.15 0.77
N PRO A 28 2.71 16.53 1.72
CA PRO A 28 3.42 15.56 2.56
C PRO A 28 2.47 14.60 3.30
N ALA A 29 2.78 13.31 3.27
CA ALA A 29 2.04 12.27 3.99
C ALA A 29 2.78 11.81 5.26
N TYR A 30 2.03 11.18 6.17
CA TYR A 30 2.54 10.45 7.34
C TYR A 30 3.52 11.25 8.21
N PHE A 31 3.05 12.32 8.85
CA PHE A 31 3.90 13.20 9.67
C PHE A 31 5.11 13.75 8.88
N ALA A 32 4.84 14.25 7.67
CA ALA A 32 5.86 14.75 6.73
C ALA A 32 7.02 13.77 6.52
N SER A 33 6.70 12.48 6.47
CA SER A 33 7.69 11.45 6.17
C SER A 33 7.82 11.21 4.69
N TRP A 34 6.71 11.22 3.95
CA TRP A 34 6.66 10.83 2.55
C TRP A 34 6.30 12.03 1.69
N PHE A 35 7.00 12.15 0.57
CA PHE A 35 6.75 13.11 -0.50
C PHE A 35 6.69 12.37 -1.83
N PRO A 36 5.92 12.86 -2.82
CA PRO A 36 5.97 12.34 -4.18
C PRO A 36 7.41 12.33 -4.72
N PHE A 37 7.77 11.27 -5.46
CA PHE A 37 9.09 11.15 -6.07
C PHE A 37 8.99 10.76 -7.54
N PRO A 38 9.52 11.57 -8.48
CA PRO A 38 10.06 12.94 -8.30
C PRO A 38 9.02 13.97 -7.83
N ASP A 39 9.48 15.19 -7.53
CA ASP A 39 8.63 16.32 -7.12
C ASP A 39 7.58 16.65 -8.18
N ASN A 40 6.32 16.74 -7.76
CA ASN A 40 5.17 17.06 -8.61
C ASN A 40 4.46 18.37 -8.21
N SER A 41 5.05 19.17 -7.31
CA SER A 41 4.41 20.39 -6.80
C SER A 41 4.23 21.48 -7.87
N ALA A 42 4.91 21.36 -9.01
CA ALA A 42 4.85 22.32 -10.11
C ALA A 42 3.82 21.96 -11.19
N LEU A 43 3.09 20.84 -11.05
CA LEU A 43 2.00 20.49 -11.96
C LEU A 43 0.83 21.49 -11.80
N ASP A 44 0.09 21.72 -12.88
CA ASP A 44 -1.14 22.50 -12.85
C ASP A 44 -2.29 21.64 -12.31
N TRP A 45 -2.48 21.66 -10.99
CA TRP A 45 -3.50 20.86 -10.32
C TRP A 45 -4.92 21.30 -10.64
N ASP A 46 -5.15 22.55 -11.04
CA ASP A 46 -6.46 23.03 -11.49
C ASP A 46 -6.81 22.42 -12.86
N GLU A 47 -5.84 22.36 -13.78
CA GLU A 47 -6.02 21.69 -15.08
C GLU A 47 -6.23 20.17 -14.91
N LEU A 48 -5.39 19.51 -14.10
CA LEU A 48 -5.51 18.08 -13.83
C LEU A 48 -6.82 17.73 -13.11
N GLY A 49 -7.23 18.60 -12.17
CA GLY A 49 -8.43 18.46 -11.35
C GLY A 49 -9.74 18.70 -12.11
N ALA A 50 -9.70 19.34 -13.28
CA ALA A 50 -10.82 19.53 -14.21
C ALA A 50 -11.20 18.24 -14.96
N CYS A 51 -11.33 17.14 -14.23
CA CYS A 51 -11.64 15.80 -14.74
C CYS A 51 -13.14 15.52 -14.83
N ASP A 52 -13.51 14.55 -15.69
CA ASP A 52 -14.88 14.03 -15.80
C ASP A 52 -15.18 12.97 -14.70
N TYR A 53 -14.17 12.16 -14.37
CA TYR A 53 -14.24 11.09 -13.38
C TYR A 53 -13.07 11.17 -12.40
N LEU A 54 -13.33 10.80 -11.15
CA LEU A 54 -12.32 10.62 -10.11
C LEU A 54 -12.28 9.16 -9.69
N TYR A 55 -11.08 8.59 -9.61
CA TYR A 55 -10.84 7.30 -8.99
C TYR A 55 -9.84 7.50 -7.85
N VAL A 56 -10.22 7.08 -6.64
CA VAL A 56 -9.29 6.95 -5.53
C VAL A 56 -9.29 5.50 -5.09
N SER A 57 -8.13 4.86 -5.19
CA SER A 57 -7.97 3.43 -4.95
C SER A 57 -8.31 3.05 -3.51
N HIS A 58 -7.85 3.85 -2.53
CA HIS A 58 -8.11 3.64 -1.10
C HIS A 58 -7.68 4.86 -0.25
N LEU A 59 -7.86 4.77 1.08
CA LEU A 59 -7.67 5.89 2.02
C LEU A 59 -6.23 6.13 2.49
N HIS A 60 -5.23 5.43 1.96
CA HIS A 60 -3.85 5.75 2.34
C HIS A 60 -3.49 7.17 1.91
N LYS A 61 -2.76 7.91 2.76
CA LYS A 61 -2.51 9.36 2.57
C LYS A 61 -1.63 9.69 1.36
N ASP A 62 -0.96 8.71 0.77
CA ASP A 62 -0.22 8.81 -0.50
C ASP A 62 -1.07 8.52 -1.75
N HIS A 63 -2.37 8.27 -1.57
CA HIS A 63 -3.38 8.12 -2.63
C HIS A 63 -4.56 9.09 -2.41
N PHE A 64 -5.00 9.22 -1.16
CA PHE A 64 -6.06 10.11 -0.69
C PHE A 64 -5.46 11.39 -0.07
N ASP A 65 -5.04 12.33 -0.91
CA ASP A 65 -4.63 13.66 -0.48
C ASP A 65 -5.85 14.56 -0.28
N ALA A 66 -6.40 14.56 0.94
CA ALA A 66 -7.62 15.30 1.25
C ALA A 66 -7.53 16.80 0.92
N GLN A 67 -6.36 17.42 1.06
CA GLN A 67 -6.16 18.83 0.78
C GLN A 67 -6.21 19.08 -0.73
N ASN A 68 -5.43 18.34 -1.52
CA ASN A 68 -5.42 18.50 -2.97
C ASN A 68 -6.80 18.16 -3.59
N LEU A 69 -7.41 17.08 -3.10
CA LEU A 69 -8.77 16.71 -3.47
C LEU A 69 -9.73 17.86 -3.19
N ALA A 70 -9.70 18.48 -2.01
CA ALA A 70 -10.57 19.59 -1.64
C ALA A 70 -10.36 20.83 -2.51
N GLU A 71 -9.11 21.24 -2.72
CA GLU A 71 -8.72 22.51 -3.32
C GLU A 71 -8.84 22.52 -4.84
N HIS A 72 -8.46 21.43 -5.51
CA HIS A 72 -8.20 21.45 -6.96
C HIS A 72 -9.10 20.51 -7.77
N VAL A 73 -9.66 19.47 -7.18
CA VAL A 73 -10.42 18.45 -7.93
C VAL A 73 -11.90 18.81 -8.07
N ASN A 74 -12.40 18.77 -9.30
CA ASN A 74 -13.78 19.07 -9.70
C ASN A 74 -14.82 18.28 -8.87
N LYS A 75 -15.68 18.98 -8.13
CA LYS A 75 -16.72 18.36 -7.29
C LYS A 75 -17.88 17.76 -8.07
N ASP A 76 -18.02 18.12 -9.34
CA ASP A 76 -19.01 17.55 -10.26
C ASP A 76 -18.48 16.31 -10.99
N ALA A 77 -17.20 15.95 -10.82
CA ALA A 77 -16.64 14.71 -11.34
C ALA A 77 -17.39 13.51 -10.75
N VAL A 78 -17.62 12.48 -11.57
CA VAL A 78 -18.25 11.25 -11.11
C VAL A 78 -17.19 10.38 -10.46
N VAL A 79 -17.32 10.14 -9.16
CA VAL A 79 -16.43 9.25 -8.41
C VAL A 79 -16.73 7.81 -8.79
N LEU A 80 -15.74 7.10 -9.33
CA LEU A 80 -15.78 5.65 -9.53
C LEU A 80 -15.48 4.98 -8.20
N LEU A 81 -16.52 4.52 -7.50
CA LEU A 81 -16.39 4.05 -6.12
C LEU A 81 -16.17 2.53 -6.09
N PRO A 82 -15.07 2.05 -5.47
CA PRO A 82 -14.85 0.63 -5.22
C PRO A 82 -15.92 0.01 -4.31
N ASP A 83 -16.23 -1.28 -4.53
CA ASP A 83 -17.13 -2.09 -3.69
C ASP A 83 -16.46 -2.52 -2.37
N PHE A 84 -16.15 -1.53 -1.52
CA PHE A 84 -15.58 -1.75 -0.19
C PHE A 84 -16.64 -2.14 0.83
N PRO A 85 -16.28 -3.00 1.82
CA PRO A 85 -17.22 -3.49 2.82
C PRO A 85 -17.65 -2.41 3.82
N VAL A 86 -16.87 -1.34 3.96
CA VAL A 86 -17.17 -0.19 4.82
C VAL A 86 -17.26 1.08 3.97
N PRO A 87 -18.15 2.03 4.30
CA PRO A 87 -18.41 3.22 3.49
C PRO A 87 -17.38 4.34 3.69
N ASP A 88 -16.26 4.10 4.39
CA ASP A 88 -15.31 5.13 4.79
C ASP A 88 -14.81 6.00 3.63
N LEU A 89 -14.38 5.39 2.52
CA LEU A 89 -13.91 6.15 1.35
C LEU A 89 -15.00 7.09 0.82
N ARG A 90 -16.24 6.62 0.73
CA ARG A 90 -17.39 7.43 0.32
C ARG A 90 -17.63 8.57 1.31
N ASN A 91 -17.62 8.27 2.60
CA ASN A 91 -17.84 9.24 3.66
C ASN A 91 -16.78 10.35 3.64
N GLU A 92 -15.50 9.99 3.51
CA GLU A 92 -14.42 10.97 3.41
C GLU A 92 -14.53 11.83 2.14
N LEU A 93 -14.81 11.24 0.98
CA LEU A 93 -15.04 12.01 -0.25
C LEU A 93 -16.26 12.95 -0.13
N GLN A 94 -17.35 12.51 0.52
CA GLN A 94 -18.51 13.36 0.78
C GLN A 94 -18.19 14.54 1.68
N LYS A 95 -17.34 14.37 2.70
CA LYS A 95 -16.85 15.48 3.55
C LYS A 95 -16.09 16.52 2.73
N LEU A 96 -15.43 16.13 1.65
CA LEU A 96 -14.73 17.02 0.71
C LEU A 96 -15.64 17.62 -0.38
N GLY A 97 -16.95 17.35 -0.35
CA GLY A 97 -17.95 17.94 -1.25
C GLY A 97 -18.27 17.12 -2.51
N PHE A 98 -17.66 15.94 -2.70
CA PHE A 98 -18.04 15.06 -3.80
C PHE A 98 -19.45 14.51 -3.58
N HIS A 99 -20.29 14.55 -4.62
CA HIS A 99 -21.71 14.26 -4.49
C HIS A 99 -22.26 13.35 -5.61
N ARG A 100 -21.43 12.97 -6.59
CA ARG A 100 -21.80 12.08 -7.70
C ARG A 100 -20.93 10.83 -7.63
N PHE A 101 -21.57 9.68 -7.45
CA PHE A 101 -20.90 8.40 -7.28
C PHE A 101 -21.45 7.40 -8.29
N PHE A 102 -20.55 6.68 -8.94
CA PHE A 102 -20.86 5.46 -9.67
C PHE A 102 -20.33 4.29 -8.84
N GLU A 103 -21.24 3.59 -8.16
CA GLU A 103 -20.91 2.44 -7.32
C GLU A 103 -20.65 1.22 -8.23
N THR A 104 -19.42 0.71 -8.17
CA THR A 104 -19.04 -0.49 -8.92
C THR A 104 -19.40 -1.76 -8.15
N SER A 105 -19.47 -2.88 -8.85
CA SER A 105 -19.46 -4.22 -8.24
C SER A 105 -18.08 -4.82 -8.43
N ASN A 106 -17.55 -5.45 -7.37
CA ASN A 106 -16.21 -6.02 -7.38
C ASN A 106 -15.96 -6.94 -8.58
N SER A 107 -14.91 -6.68 -9.36
CA SER A 107 -14.49 -7.48 -10.51
C SER A 107 -15.58 -7.67 -11.59
N VAL A 108 -16.50 -6.72 -11.69
CA VAL A 108 -17.51 -6.68 -12.77
C VAL A 108 -17.20 -5.54 -13.71
N LYS A 109 -17.22 -5.80 -15.03
CA LYS A 109 -17.10 -4.77 -16.05
C LYS A 109 -18.38 -3.94 -16.16
N HIS A 110 -18.23 -2.62 -16.14
CA HIS A 110 -19.30 -1.64 -16.29
C HIS A 110 -19.04 -0.75 -17.50
N ARG A 111 -20.10 -0.43 -18.24
CA ARG A 111 -20.06 0.51 -19.35
C ARG A 111 -20.56 1.88 -18.87
N LEU A 112 -19.68 2.88 -18.85
CA LEU A 112 -20.00 4.28 -18.58
C LEU A 112 -20.33 4.98 -19.90
N GLY A 113 -21.59 5.35 -20.10
CA GLY A 113 -22.03 6.10 -21.28
C GLY A 113 -22.22 7.59 -20.99
N GLY A 114 -21.75 8.45 -21.89
CA GLY A 114 -21.92 9.89 -21.79
C GLY A 114 -21.96 10.60 -23.15
N PRO A 115 -22.18 11.94 -23.17
CA PRO A 115 -22.26 12.70 -24.42
C PRO A 115 -20.98 12.64 -25.28
N LYS A 116 -19.83 12.37 -24.65
CA LYS A 116 -18.51 12.27 -25.28
C LYS A 116 -18.22 10.86 -25.84
N GLY A 117 -19.04 9.87 -25.50
CA GLY A 117 -18.83 8.47 -25.88
C GLY A 117 -18.94 7.53 -24.70
N ASP A 118 -18.42 6.33 -24.91
CA ASP A 118 -18.51 5.22 -23.99
C ASP A 118 -17.12 4.83 -23.46
N LEU A 119 -17.08 4.41 -22.19
CA LEU A 119 -15.90 3.89 -21.54
C LEU A 119 -16.25 2.60 -20.78
N ASP A 120 -15.47 1.53 -20.95
CA ASP A 120 -15.58 0.35 -20.10
C ASP A 120 -14.61 0.49 -18.91
N VAL A 121 -15.13 0.26 -17.70
CA VAL A 121 -14.34 0.26 -16.47
C VAL A 121 -14.60 -1.00 -15.66
N MET A 122 -13.60 -1.45 -14.91
CA MET A 122 -13.77 -2.49 -13.89
C MET A 122 -12.89 -2.14 -12.70
N ILE A 123 -13.45 -2.18 -11.50
CA ILE A 123 -12.68 -2.04 -10.26
C ILE A 123 -12.57 -3.42 -9.61
N ILE A 124 -11.34 -3.83 -9.34
CA ILE A 124 -11.05 -5.02 -8.53
C ILE A 124 -10.82 -4.55 -7.10
N ALA A 125 -11.83 -4.73 -6.25
CA ALA A 125 -11.82 -4.33 -4.85
C ALA A 125 -11.31 -5.48 -3.97
N LEU A 126 -10.25 -5.23 -3.22
CA LEU A 126 -9.72 -6.09 -2.19
C LEU A 126 -10.39 -5.75 -0.86
N ARG A 127 -10.94 -6.76 -0.20
CA ARG A 127 -11.87 -6.59 0.91
C ARG A 127 -11.37 -7.26 2.19
N ALA A 128 -10.15 -7.81 2.21
CA ALA A 128 -9.62 -8.41 3.43
C ALA A 128 -9.18 -7.31 4.41
N PRO A 129 -9.30 -7.53 5.74
CA PRO A 129 -8.88 -6.55 6.74
C PRO A 129 -7.40 -6.14 6.64
N ALA A 130 -6.56 -7.00 6.07
CA ALA A 130 -5.14 -6.74 5.91
C ALA A 130 -4.78 -5.99 4.62
N ASP A 131 -5.70 -5.82 3.68
CA ASP A 131 -5.54 -4.88 2.57
C ASP A 131 -5.53 -3.44 3.15
N GLY A 132 -5.13 -2.40 2.39
CA GLY A 132 -5.17 -0.99 2.87
C GLY A 132 -6.51 -0.68 3.56
N PRO A 133 -6.60 0.25 4.53
CA PRO A 133 -7.66 0.39 5.55
C PRO A 133 -9.05 -0.18 5.20
N ILE A 134 -9.21 -1.50 5.34
CA ILE A 134 -10.45 -2.25 5.01
C ILE A 134 -10.93 -1.99 3.55
N GLY A 135 -9.98 -1.98 2.62
CA GLY A 135 -10.18 -1.68 1.21
C GLY A 135 -8.89 -1.26 0.49
N ASP A 136 -8.55 -1.98 -0.58
CA ASP A 136 -7.58 -1.55 -1.59
C ASP A 136 -8.14 -1.91 -2.97
N SER A 137 -7.79 -1.19 -4.03
CA SER A 137 -8.37 -1.49 -5.34
C SER A 137 -7.52 -1.13 -6.55
N ALA A 138 -7.76 -1.89 -7.63
CA ALA A 138 -7.19 -1.65 -8.94
C ALA A 138 -8.28 -1.26 -9.95
N LEU A 139 -7.93 -0.46 -10.95
CA LEU A 139 -8.82 0.02 -12.00
C LEU A 139 -8.39 -0.49 -13.37
N VAL A 140 -9.32 -1.05 -14.12
CA VAL A 140 -9.19 -1.32 -15.55
C VAL A 140 -10.02 -0.30 -16.32
N VAL A 141 -9.45 0.28 -17.38
CA VAL A 141 -10.09 1.27 -18.24
C VAL A 141 -9.90 0.84 -19.70
N SER A 142 -10.98 0.83 -20.49
CA SER A 142 -10.90 0.63 -21.93
C SER A 142 -11.76 1.63 -22.70
N ASP A 143 -11.16 2.29 -23.69
CA ASP A 143 -11.86 3.16 -24.65
C ASP A 143 -12.34 2.40 -25.90
N GLY A 144 -12.27 1.06 -25.87
CA GLY A 144 -12.59 0.17 -26.98
C GLY A 144 -11.46 -0.03 -27.99
N ALA A 145 -10.40 0.78 -27.92
CA ALA A 145 -9.19 0.61 -28.74
C ALA A 145 -7.95 0.28 -27.89
N THR A 146 -7.80 0.91 -26.72
CA THR A 146 -6.72 0.69 -25.76
C THR A 146 -7.29 0.27 -24.41
N THR A 147 -6.65 -0.69 -23.76
CA THR A 147 -6.97 -1.11 -22.39
C THR A 147 -5.80 -0.86 -21.44
N VAL A 148 -6.04 -0.09 -20.38
CA VAL A 148 -5.08 0.21 -19.30
C VAL A 148 -5.52 -0.52 -18.04
N PHE A 149 -4.59 -1.23 -17.41
CA PHE A 149 -4.73 -1.75 -16.06
C PHE A 149 -3.90 -0.89 -15.10
N ASN A 150 -4.55 0.01 -14.38
CA ASN A 150 -3.97 0.70 -13.24
C ASN A 150 -4.09 -0.20 -12.01
N MET A 151 -3.06 -1.01 -11.78
CA MET A 151 -3.02 -1.93 -10.64
C MET A 151 -2.82 -1.19 -9.32
N ASN A 152 -2.24 0.01 -9.38
CA ASN A 152 -1.86 0.77 -8.21
C ASN A 152 -0.98 -0.10 -7.26
N ASP A 153 -1.17 -0.06 -5.95
CA ASP A 153 -0.52 -0.94 -4.96
C ASP A 153 -1.39 -2.11 -4.49
N ALA A 154 -2.58 -2.26 -5.09
CA ALA A 154 -3.45 -3.40 -4.88
C ALA A 154 -2.74 -4.70 -5.26
N ARG A 155 -3.15 -5.79 -4.62
CA ARG A 155 -2.62 -7.15 -4.82
C ARG A 155 -3.71 -8.17 -5.18
N PRO A 156 -4.47 -7.96 -6.27
CA PRO A 156 -5.50 -8.89 -6.71
C PRO A 156 -4.96 -10.31 -6.89
N VAL A 157 -5.68 -11.26 -6.29
CA VAL A 157 -5.34 -12.68 -6.33
C VAL A 157 -5.86 -13.39 -7.58
N ASP A 158 -6.88 -12.81 -8.24
CA ASP A 158 -7.44 -13.34 -9.47
C ASP A 158 -7.37 -12.30 -10.59
N LEU A 159 -6.54 -12.62 -11.59
CA LEU A 159 -6.33 -11.80 -12.77
C LEU A 159 -6.98 -12.39 -14.02
N ASP A 160 -7.60 -13.58 -13.93
CA ASP A 160 -8.23 -14.24 -15.08
C ASP A 160 -9.40 -13.40 -15.61
N VAL A 161 -10.01 -12.62 -14.70
CA VAL A 161 -11.06 -11.64 -15.01
C VAL A 161 -10.61 -10.62 -16.05
N LEU A 162 -9.33 -10.20 -16.05
CA LEU A 162 -8.78 -9.24 -17.03
C LEU A 162 -8.92 -9.78 -18.45
N ALA A 163 -8.41 -11.00 -18.68
CA ALA A 163 -8.47 -11.64 -19.99
C ALA A 163 -9.91 -11.96 -20.41
N SER A 164 -10.77 -12.38 -19.48
CA SER A 164 -12.15 -12.71 -19.78
C SER A 164 -13.01 -11.50 -20.13
N GLU A 165 -12.77 -10.35 -19.49
CA GLU A 165 -13.61 -9.17 -19.65
C GLU A 165 -13.05 -8.16 -20.66
N PHE A 166 -11.73 -8.06 -20.79
CA PHE A 166 -11.06 -7.05 -21.61
C PHE A 166 -10.12 -7.65 -22.67
N GLY A 167 -9.79 -8.94 -22.58
CA GLY A 167 -8.82 -9.56 -23.47
C GLY A 167 -7.40 -9.10 -23.16
N HIS A 168 -6.69 -8.58 -24.16
CA HIS A 168 -5.31 -8.12 -24.00
C HIS A 168 -5.26 -6.79 -23.23
N ILE A 169 -4.31 -6.69 -22.31
CA ILE A 169 -4.00 -5.43 -21.61
C ILE A 169 -2.86 -4.74 -22.34
N ASP A 170 -3.06 -3.51 -22.81
CA ASP A 170 -2.02 -2.78 -23.55
C ASP A 170 -1.01 -2.14 -22.61
N VAL A 171 -1.49 -1.54 -21.51
CA VAL A 171 -0.68 -0.79 -20.55
C VAL A 171 -0.96 -1.26 -19.13
N HIS A 172 0.09 -1.54 -18.36
CA HIS A 172 0.00 -1.95 -16.97
C HIS A 172 0.77 -0.97 -16.07
N LEU A 173 0.06 -0.27 -15.18
CA LEU A 173 0.66 0.60 -14.17
C LEU A 173 0.86 -0.24 -12.90
N LEU A 174 2.11 -0.53 -12.55
CA LEU A 174 2.45 -1.61 -11.62
C LEU A 174 3.32 -1.13 -10.45
N GLN A 175 2.90 -1.44 -9.23
CA GLN A 175 3.75 -1.29 -8.05
C GLN A 175 4.95 -2.25 -8.07
N TYR A 176 6.13 -1.68 -7.85
CA TYR A 176 7.38 -2.41 -7.69
C TYR A 176 8.10 -2.13 -6.36
N SER A 177 7.77 -1.00 -5.71
CA SER A 177 8.33 -0.55 -4.44
C SER A 177 7.18 -0.27 -3.47
N GLY A 178 7.06 -1.07 -2.41
CA GLY A 178 5.85 -1.12 -1.61
C GLY A 178 5.83 -0.18 -0.40
N ALA A 179 4.62 0.14 0.05
CA ALA A 179 4.38 0.78 1.35
C ALA A 179 4.68 -0.18 2.51
N ILE A 180 5.92 -0.17 3.02
CA ILE A 180 6.37 -1.07 4.09
C ILE A 180 7.54 -0.48 4.88
N TRP A 181 7.58 -0.73 6.20
CA TRP A 181 8.67 -0.27 7.09
C TRP A 181 9.65 -1.38 7.51
N TYR A 182 9.31 -2.66 7.29
CA TYR A 182 10.17 -3.78 7.67
C TYR A 182 11.28 -4.02 6.62
N PRO A 183 12.56 -4.18 7.02
CA PRO A 183 13.09 -4.22 8.39
C PRO A 183 13.64 -2.88 8.92
N MET A 184 13.46 -1.77 8.21
CA MET A 184 14.12 -0.49 8.46
C MET A 184 13.97 0.02 9.90
N VAL A 185 12.74 0.02 10.40
CA VAL A 185 12.40 0.52 11.75
C VAL A 185 12.68 -0.47 12.89
N TYR A 186 13.05 -1.71 12.57
CA TYR A 186 13.17 -2.74 13.59
C TYR A 186 14.51 -2.69 14.34
N ASP A 187 14.46 -2.81 15.66
CA ASP A 187 15.63 -3.00 16.50
C ASP A 187 16.10 -4.45 16.41
N MET A 188 17.17 -4.66 15.67
CA MET A 188 17.75 -5.99 15.44
C MET A 188 19.23 -5.85 15.04
N PRO A 189 20.03 -6.92 15.14
CA PRO A 189 21.43 -6.88 14.73
C PRO A 189 21.59 -6.40 13.27
N ALA A 190 22.57 -5.52 13.03
CA ALA A 190 22.77 -4.88 11.72
C ALA A 190 22.84 -5.88 10.55
N ARG A 191 23.60 -6.98 10.72
CA ARG A 191 23.70 -8.06 9.73
C ARG A 191 22.36 -8.75 9.43
N ALA A 192 21.50 -8.88 10.44
CA ALA A 192 20.17 -9.45 10.24
C ALA A 192 19.27 -8.45 9.47
N LYS A 193 19.33 -7.17 9.84
CA LYS A 193 18.60 -6.10 9.13
C LYS A 193 18.99 -6.03 7.66
N GLU A 194 20.29 -6.05 7.37
CA GLU A 194 20.84 -6.09 6.01
C GLU A 194 20.30 -7.30 5.22
N SER A 195 20.43 -8.51 5.78
CA SER A 195 19.95 -9.73 5.13
C SER A 195 18.44 -9.71 4.86
N PHE A 196 17.64 -9.26 5.81
CA PHE A 196 16.19 -9.12 5.62
C PHE A 196 15.84 -8.01 4.64
N GLY A 197 16.63 -6.94 4.57
CA GLY A 197 16.49 -5.86 3.60
C GLY A 197 16.68 -6.36 2.17
N VAL A 198 17.80 -7.06 1.92
CA VAL A 198 18.10 -7.69 0.62
C VAL A 198 16.98 -8.65 0.21
N GLN A 199 16.56 -9.54 1.13
CA GLN A 199 15.46 -10.47 0.86
C GLN A 199 14.15 -9.75 0.56
N LYS A 200 13.84 -8.67 1.27
CA LYS A 200 12.61 -7.90 1.08
C LYS A 200 12.63 -7.16 -0.25
N ARG A 201 13.75 -6.51 -0.61
CA ARG A 201 13.95 -5.88 -1.93
C ARG A 201 13.74 -6.88 -3.05
N GLN A 202 14.39 -8.05 -2.96
CA GLN A 202 14.25 -9.10 -3.98
C GLN A 202 12.80 -9.60 -4.09
N ARG A 203 12.12 -9.89 -2.97
CA ARG A 203 10.72 -10.36 -2.99
C ARG A 203 9.76 -9.36 -3.64
N GLN A 204 10.01 -8.05 -3.48
CA GLN A 204 9.21 -7.03 -4.16
C GLN A 204 9.38 -7.09 -5.68
N MET A 205 10.63 -7.27 -6.15
CA MET A 205 10.93 -7.45 -7.58
C MET A 205 10.34 -8.77 -8.12
N ASP A 206 10.45 -9.87 -7.36
CA ASP A 206 9.86 -11.15 -7.75
C ASP A 206 8.35 -11.05 -7.91
N ARG A 207 7.67 -10.39 -6.96
CA ARG A 207 6.23 -10.15 -7.04
C ARG A 207 5.85 -9.30 -8.25
N ALA A 208 6.57 -8.21 -8.51
CA ALA A 208 6.31 -7.38 -9.69
C ALA A 208 6.46 -8.21 -10.98
N ARG A 209 7.53 -9.00 -11.13
CA ARG A 209 7.73 -9.88 -12.29
C ARG A 209 6.63 -10.95 -12.44
N GLN A 210 6.12 -11.49 -11.33
CA GLN A 210 4.97 -12.41 -11.38
C GLN A 210 3.73 -11.72 -11.97
N TYR A 211 3.45 -10.48 -11.57
CA TYR A 211 2.34 -9.71 -12.16
C TYR A 211 2.58 -9.37 -13.63
N LEU A 212 3.81 -9.02 -14.01
CA LEU A 212 4.17 -8.83 -15.42
C LEU A 212 3.87 -10.06 -16.28
N ALA A 213 4.27 -11.24 -15.79
CA ALA A 213 4.05 -12.49 -16.50
C ALA A 213 2.57 -12.90 -16.57
N GLN A 214 1.80 -12.65 -15.51
CA GLN A 214 0.38 -12.99 -15.46
C GLN A 214 -0.50 -12.04 -16.30
N VAL A 215 -0.22 -10.74 -16.25
CA VAL A 215 -0.98 -9.74 -17.02
C VAL A 215 -0.58 -9.75 -18.50
N GLY A 216 0.71 -9.95 -18.80
CA GLY A 216 1.21 -10.04 -20.17
C GLY A 216 1.06 -8.74 -20.97
N ALA A 217 1.04 -7.58 -20.31
CA ALA A 217 0.83 -6.30 -20.97
C ALA A 217 1.99 -5.93 -21.91
N THR A 218 1.68 -5.16 -22.97
CA THR A 218 2.70 -4.69 -23.91
C THR A 218 3.61 -3.63 -23.29
N TRP A 219 3.01 -2.67 -22.58
CA TRP A 219 3.72 -1.58 -21.93
C TRP A 219 3.51 -1.62 -20.42
N VAL A 220 4.56 -1.30 -19.68
CA VAL A 220 4.56 -1.28 -18.22
C VAL A 220 5.07 0.07 -17.75
N VAL A 221 4.30 0.72 -16.89
CA VAL A 221 4.72 1.96 -16.23
C VAL A 221 4.97 1.66 -14.75
N PRO A 222 6.17 1.90 -14.22
CA PRO A 222 6.43 1.83 -12.78
C PRO A 222 5.51 2.81 -12.03
N SER A 223 4.84 2.35 -10.99
CA SER A 223 3.86 3.14 -10.22
C SER A 223 3.93 2.84 -8.71
N ALA A 224 3.27 3.68 -7.90
CA ALA A 224 2.98 3.48 -6.48
C ALA A 224 4.22 3.15 -5.62
N GLY A 225 5.30 3.92 -5.84
CA GLY A 225 6.50 3.92 -5.02
C GLY A 225 7.77 4.16 -5.83
N PRO A 226 8.93 4.35 -5.16
CA PRO A 226 9.03 4.66 -3.73
C PRO A 226 8.63 6.12 -3.46
N PRO A 227 8.20 6.46 -2.24
CA PRO A 227 8.15 7.85 -1.80
C PRO A 227 9.56 8.43 -1.60
N CYS A 228 9.68 9.75 -1.51
CA CYS A 228 10.90 10.44 -1.09
C CYS A 228 10.84 10.83 0.40
N PHE A 229 11.93 10.65 1.12
CA PHE A 229 12.08 11.03 2.53
C PHE A 229 12.95 12.30 2.65
N LEU A 230 12.30 13.45 2.78
CA LEU A 230 12.98 14.76 2.77
C LEU A 230 13.38 15.26 4.17
N ASP A 231 12.75 14.75 5.22
CA ASP A 231 13.11 15.10 6.59
C ASP A 231 14.51 14.55 6.93
N PRO A 232 15.42 15.37 7.50
CA PRO A 232 16.76 14.92 7.85
C PRO A 232 16.81 13.65 8.72
N GLU A 233 15.83 13.42 9.60
CA GLU A 233 15.76 12.21 10.43
C GLU A 233 15.52 10.93 9.61
N LEU A 234 14.91 11.06 8.44
CA LEU A 234 14.48 9.95 7.58
C LEU A 234 15.26 9.85 6.27
N ARG A 235 16.15 10.81 5.98
CA ARG A 235 16.95 10.89 4.75
C ARG A 235 17.67 9.59 4.37
N HIS A 236 18.07 8.83 5.39
CA HIS A 236 18.76 7.53 5.26
C HIS A 236 17.90 6.41 4.65
N LEU A 237 16.58 6.61 4.52
CA LEU A 237 15.67 5.64 3.91
C LEU A 237 15.64 5.75 2.37
N ASN A 238 16.09 6.87 1.79
CA ASN A 238 16.20 6.98 0.33
C ASN A 238 17.35 6.09 -0.17
N ASP A 239 17.11 5.32 -1.23
CA ASP A 239 18.16 4.52 -1.88
C ASP A 239 18.97 5.37 -2.89
N ASP A 240 19.78 6.30 -2.42
CA ASP A 240 20.62 7.16 -3.28
C ASP A 240 22.10 6.76 -3.30
N HIS A 241 22.41 5.60 -2.72
CA HIS A 241 23.75 4.99 -2.70
C HIS A 241 23.78 3.57 -3.25
N ALA A 242 22.68 3.14 -3.90
CA ALA A 242 22.51 1.79 -4.44
C ALA A 242 22.75 0.69 -3.39
N ASP A 243 22.20 0.88 -2.17
CA ASP A 243 22.33 -0.08 -1.09
C ASP A 243 21.43 -1.30 -1.39
N PRO A 244 22.00 -2.51 -1.61
CA PRO A 244 21.21 -3.70 -1.92
C PRO A 244 20.24 -4.10 -0.81
N ALA A 245 20.44 -3.63 0.42
CA ALA A 245 19.54 -3.87 1.55
C ALA A 245 18.42 -2.82 1.68
N ASN A 246 18.48 -1.71 0.95
CA ASN A 246 17.39 -0.73 0.95
C ASN A 246 16.16 -1.30 0.24
N ILE A 247 15.00 -1.18 0.89
CA ILE A 247 13.72 -1.75 0.44
C ILE A 247 12.90 -0.80 -0.45
N PHE A 248 13.41 0.41 -0.70
CA PHE A 248 12.78 1.44 -1.53
C PHE A 248 13.54 1.65 -2.85
N PRO A 249 13.65 0.63 -3.72
CA PRO A 249 14.24 0.80 -5.05
C PRO A 249 13.41 1.80 -5.86
N ASP A 250 14.05 2.50 -6.80
CA ASP A 250 13.39 3.45 -7.71
C ASP A 250 13.04 2.83 -9.08
N GLN A 251 12.44 3.66 -9.94
CA GLN A 251 11.88 3.28 -11.22
C GLN A 251 12.95 2.69 -12.14
N MET A 252 14.17 3.25 -12.14
CA MET A 252 15.25 2.77 -13.00
C MET A 252 15.73 1.39 -12.56
N VAL A 253 15.81 1.14 -11.25
CA VAL A 253 16.11 -0.20 -10.72
C VAL A 253 15.08 -1.23 -11.21
N PHE A 254 13.79 -0.88 -11.19
CA PHE A 254 12.75 -1.80 -11.67
C PHE A 254 12.79 -2.00 -13.19
N LEU A 255 13.01 -0.94 -13.96
CA LEU A 255 13.16 -1.04 -15.42
C LEU A 255 14.38 -1.89 -15.81
N ASP A 256 15.49 -1.79 -15.06
CA ASP A 256 16.64 -2.68 -15.24
C ASP A 256 16.32 -4.14 -14.87
N GLN A 257 15.52 -4.36 -13.82
CA GLN A 257 15.02 -5.70 -13.48
C GLN A 257 14.15 -6.28 -14.60
N MET A 258 13.32 -5.47 -15.27
CA MET A 258 12.54 -5.92 -16.42
C MET A 258 13.44 -6.32 -17.60
N ARG A 259 14.36 -5.42 -18.01
CA ARG A 259 15.27 -5.65 -19.15
C ARG A 259 16.15 -6.88 -18.94
N SER A 260 16.74 -7.02 -17.76
CA SER A 260 17.59 -8.18 -17.41
C SER A 260 16.84 -9.52 -17.43
N HIS A 261 15.51 -9.50 -17.40
CA HIS A 261 14.64 -10.66 -17.49
C HIS A 261 13.86 -10.74 -18.80
N GLY A 262 14.29 -10.02 -19.84
CA GLY A 262 13.74 -10.14 -21.19
C GLY A 262 12.42 -9.40 -21.43
N ASN A 263 12.11 -8.40 -20.61
CA ASN A 263 10.97 -7.50 -20.86
C ASN A 263 11.47 -6.08 -21.15
N ASP A 264 11.34 -5.65 -22.41
CA ASP A 264 11.76 -4.33 -22.89
C ASP A 264 10.61 -3.31 -22.96
N GLY A 265 9.40 -3.68 -22.50
CA GLY A 265 8.19 -2.85 -22.57
C GLY A 265 8.06 -1.81 -21.44
N GLY A 266 9.14 -1.54 -20.70
CA GLY A 266 9.12 -0.60 -19.56
C GLY A 266 9.19 0.86 -20.00
N LEU A 267 8.32 1.71 -19.45
CA LEU A 267 8.25 3.15 -19.72
C LEU A 267 8.56 3.94 -18.46
N LEU A 268 9.65 4.71 -18.47
CA LEU A 268 9.93 5.68 -17.41
C LEU A 268 8.97 6.86 -17.51
N MET A 269 8.15 7.12 -16.50
CA MET A 269 7.26 8.28 -16.46
C MET A 269 7.41 9.04 -15.14
N ILE A 270 7.97 10.24 -15.20
CA ILE A 270 8.01 11.18 -14.07
C ILE A 270 6.75 12.07 -14.08
N PRO A 271 6.43 12.79 -12.98
CA PRO A 271 5.35 13.78 -12.99
C PRO A 271 5.37 14.67 -14.23
N GLY A 272 4.23 14.79 -14.91
CA GLY A 272 4.08 15.53 -16.17
C GLY A 272 4.48 14.77 -17.44
N SER A 273 5.00 13.55 -17.33
CA SER A 273 5.24 12.70 -18.51
C SER A 273 3.93 12.21 -19.11
N THR A 274 3.82 12.24 -20.44
CA THR A 274 2.63 11.82 -21.19
C THR A 274 2.97 10.72 -22.18
N ALA A 275 2.18 9.65 -22.20
CA ALA A 275 2.29 8.57 -23.17
C ALA A 275 0.98 8.42 -23.96
N ASP A 276 1.05 8.40 -25.29
CA ASP A 276 -0.09 8.30 -26.20
C ASP A 276 -0.16 6.94 -26.91
N PHE A 277 -1.33 6.30 -26.85
CA PHE A 277 -1.54 4.92 -27.26
C PHE A 277 -2.74 4.73 -28.20
N THR A 278 -2.63 3.74 -29.08
CA THR A 278 -3.77 3.11 -29.78
C THR A 278 -3.56 1.60 -29.81
N GLY A 279 -4.40 0.85 -29.08
CA GLY A 279 -4.11 -0.53 -28.71
C GLY A 279 -2.70 -0.63 -28.11
N SER A 280 -1.95 -1.63 -28.56
CA SER A 280 -0.59 -1.88 -28.10
C SER A 280 0.47 -0.96 -28.74
N THR A 281 0.07 -0.05 -29.62
CA THR A 281 0.99 0.91 -30.28
C THR A 281 1.20 2.13 -29.38
N LEU A 282 2.46 2.38 -28.99
CA LEU A 282 2.89 3.65 -28.39
C LEU A 282 3.28 4.63 -29.50
N HIS A 283 2.52 5.72 -29.65
CA HIS A 283 2.80 6.76 -30.65
C HIS A 283 3.86 7.75 -30.17
N SER A 284 3.83 8.08 -28.88
CA SER A 284 4.79 9.01 -28.29
C SER A 284 4.87 8.85 -26.78
N LEU A 285 6.09 8.99 -26.23
CA LEU A 285 6.37 9.25 -24.83
C LEU A 285 7.07 10.60 -24.74
N THR A 286 6.49 11.56 -24.03
CA THR A 286 7.02 12.92 -23.87
C THR A 286 7.20 13.23 -22.39
N HIS A 287 8.31 13.89 -22.06
CA HIS A 287 8.65 14.30 -20.70
C HIS A 287 8.67 15.83 -20.59
N PRO A 288 8.48 16.39 -19.38
CA PRO A 288 8.64 17.83 -19.15
C PRO A 288 10.11 18.28 -19.21
N LEU A 289 11.06 17.34 -19.17
CA LEU A 289 12.50 17.56 -19.24
C LEU A 289 13.11 16.69 -20.35
N PRO A 290 14.29 17.04 -20.88
CA PRO A 290 15.06 16.15 -21.74
C PRO A 290 15.28 14.77 -21.09
N THR A 291 15.21 13.69 -21.88
CA THR A 291 15.27 12.30 -21.37
C THR A 291 16.51 12.01 -20.52
N ASP A 292 17.67 12.55 -20.90
CA ASP A 292 18.91 12.41 -20.13
C ASP A 292 18.83 13.05 -18.74
N GLN A 293 18.12 14.17 -18.60
CA GLN A 293 17.87 14.80 -17.31
C GLN A 293 16.84 14.01 -16.48
N VAL A 294 15.84 13.42 -17.12
CA VAL A 294 14.86 12.54 -16.46
C VAL A 294 15.56 11.32 -15.87
N GLU A 295 16.42 10.64 -16.64
CA GLU A 295 17.19 9.49 -16.18
C GLU A 295 18.19 9.88 -15.08
N ALA A 296 18.78 11.08 -15.15
CA ALA A 296 19.73 11.58 -14.15
C ALA A 296 19.10 11.72 -12.75
N ILE A 297 17.80 11.98 -12.63
CA ILE A 297 17.08 12.05 -11.34
C ILE A 297 17.23 10.74 -10.54
N PHE A 298 17.30 9.61 -11.22
CA PHE A 298 17.37 8.29 -10.59
C PHE A 298 18.77 7.68 -10.60
N THR A 299 19.65 8.17 -11.47
CA THR A 299 20.98 7.58 -11.70
C THR A 299 22.08 8.46 -11.11
N THR A 300 22.65 9.36 -11.91
CA THR A 300 23.86 10.12 -11.54
C THR A 300 23.59 11.31 -10.62
N GLY A 301 22.37 11.87 -10.64
CA GLY A 301 21.99 13.08 -9.92
C GLY A 301 21.04 12.87 -8.73
N LYS A 302 20.74 11.63 -8.36
CA LYS A 302 19.70 11.32 -7.36
C LYS A 302 19.95 11.97 -6.00
N ALA A 303 21.17 11.89 -5.48
CA ALA A 303 21.51 12.43 -4.18
C ALA A 303 21.35 13.96 -4.13
N ASP A 304 21.83 14.65 -5.18
CA ASP A 304 21.75 16.10 -5.33
C ASP A 304 20.29 16.55 -5.52
N TYR A 305 19.52 15.85 -6.36
CA TYR A 305 18.09 16.12 -6.55
C TYR A 305 17.31 16.03 -5.23
N ILE A 306 17.55 14.98 -4.43
CA ILE A 306 16.89 14.81 -3.12
C ILE A 306 17.31 15.92 -2.15
N ALA A 307 18.59 16.32 -2.17
CA ALA A 307 19.08 17.41 -1.31
C ALA A 307 18.42 18.74 -1.66
N GLU A 308 18.39 19.11 -2.95
CA GLU A 308 17.70 20.32 -3.43
C GLU A 308 16.20 20.27 -3.14
N TYR A 309 15.58 19.10 -3.30
CA TYR A 309 14.16 18.94 -2.98
C TYR A 309 13.90 19.12 -1.49
N ALA A 310 14.76 18.56 -0.62
CA ALA A 310 14.67 18.74 0.82
C ALA A 310 14.83 20.20 1.24
N GLU A 311 15.72 20.96 0.60
CA GLU A 311 15.85 22.40 0.83
C GLU A 311 14.58 23.17 0.46
N ARG A 312 13.97 22.89 -0.70
CA ARG A 312 12.70 23.51 -1.11
C ARG A 312 11.55 23.19 -0.16
N MET A 313 11.48 21.95 0.34
CA MET A 313 10.40 21.47 1.20
C MET A 313 10.66 21.67 2.71
N ALA A 314 11.83 22.17 3.11
CA ALA A 314 12.15 22.40 4.53
C ALA A 314 11.11 23.28 5.26
N PRO A 315 10.58 24.38 4.67
CA PRO A 315 9.51 25.16 5.30
C PRO A 315 8.21 24.36 5.47
N VAL A 316 7.89 23.48 4.51
CA VAL A 316 6.70 22.61 4.56
C VAL A 316 6.83 21.59 5.68
N VAL A 317 7.99 20.93 5.80
CA VAL A 317 8.29 20.00 6.91
C VAL A 317 8.19 20.71 8.27
N ALA A 318 8.74 21.92 8.37
CA ALA A 318 8.68 22.71 9.60
C ALA A 318 7.24 23.09 9.97
N ALA A 319 6.41 23.48 8.99
CA ALA A 319 5.00 23.79 9.20
C ALA A 319 4.20 22.55 9.65
N GLN A 320 4.45 21.39 9.03
CA GLN A 320 3.85 20.12 9.44
C GLN A 320 4.21 19.77 10.88
N ARG A 321 5.49 19.85 11.25
CA ARG A 321 5.97 19.61 12.63
C ARG A 321 5.37 20.58 13.64
N ALA A 322 5.19 21.84 13.28
CA ALA A 322 4.55 22.83 14.14
C ALA A 322 3.07 22.52 14.44
N GLY A 323 2.40 21.74 13.57
CA GLY A 323 1.03 21.28 13.77
C GLY A 323 0.88 20.06 14.69
N TRP A 324 1.98 19.40 15.05
CA TRP A 324 1.95 18.24 15.94
C TRP A 324 1.57 18.67 17.36
N ALA A 325 0.93 17.78 18.10
CA ALA A 325 0.68 17.98 19.52
C ALA A 325 2.01 18.10 20.29
N PRO A 326 2.07 18.83 21.42
CA PRO A 326 3.28 18.96 22.22
C PRO A 326 3.79 17.59 22.72
N ALA A 327 5.10 17.40 22.81
CA ALA A 327 5.70 16.17 23.33
C ALA A 327 5.36 15.92 24.82
N THR A 328 5.24 17.00 25.61
CA THR A 328 4.89 16.94 27.03
C THR A 328 3.39 17.17 27.24
N GLY A 329 2.83 16.57 28.28
CA GLY A 329 1.41 16.71 28.62
C GLY A 329 0.99 15.72 29.70
N GLU A 330 -0.33 15.54 29.88
CA GLU A 330 -0.88 14.54 30.79
C GLU A 330 -0.44 13.11 30.41
N PRO A 331 -0.35 12.17 31.37
CA PRO A 331 0.03 10.80 31.09
C PRO A 331 -0.83 10.15 29.99
N LEU A 332 -0.20 9.37 29.11
CA LEU A 332 -0.86 8.77 27.95
C LEU A 332 -1.68 7.52 28.31
N LEU A 333 -1.51 6.96 29.50
CA LEU A 333 -2.18 5.72 29.92
C LEU A 333 -3.70 5.80 29.79
N GLU A 334 -4.35 6.79 30.41
CA GLU A 334 -5.81 6.88 30.41
C GLU A 334 -6.40 7.22 29.03
N PRO A 335 -5.84 8.15 28.23
CA PRO A 335 -6.27 8.34 26.85
C PRO A 335 -6.16 7.08 25.98
N LEU A 336 -5.06 6.32 26.12
CA LEU A 336 -4.88 5.06 25.38
C LEU A 336 -5.83 3.97 25.87
N ARG A 337 -6.14 3.95 27.17
CA ARG A 337 -7.16 3.06 27.74
C ARG A 337 -8.53 3.34 27.12
N ALA A 338 -8.93 4.61 27.09
CA ALA A 338 -10.21 5.04 26.52
C ALA A 338 -10.33 4.72 25.03
N LEU A 339 -9.22 4.76 24.28
CA LEU A 339 -9.18 4.37 22.87
C LEU A 339 -9.26 2.85 22.69
N PHE A 340 -8.38 2.09 23.33
CA PHE A 340 -8.15 0.69 22.96
C PHE A 340 -9.01 -0.32 23.70
N GLU A 341 -9.39 -0.11 24.97
CA GLU A 341 -10.17 -1.11 25.70
C GLU A 341 -11.55 -1.39 25.07
N PRO A 342 -12.30 -0.37 24.58
CA PRO A 342 -13.55 -0.63 23.86
C PRO A 342 -13.34 -1.49 22.61
N ILE A 343 -12.29 -1.22 21.83
CA ILE A 343 -11.96 -1.97 20.61
C ILE A 343 -11.52 -3.41 20.95
N MET A 344 -10.68 -3.58 21.98
CA MET A 344 -10.28 -4.91 22.47
C MET A 344 -11.47 -5.72 23.00
N SER A 345 -12.42 -5.08 23.68
CA SER A 345 -13.59 -5.76 24.24
C SER A 345 -14.52 -6.34 23.16
N GLN A 346 -14.48 -5.78 21.95
CA GLN A 346 -15.32 -6.15 20.80
C GLN A 346 -14.63 -7.11 19.82
N SER A 347 -13.37 -7.50 20.06
CA SER A 347 -12.57 -8.26 19.10
C SER A 347 -11.97 -9.52 19.71
N ASP A 348 -12.74 -10.61 19.67
CA ASP A 348 -12.32 -11.89 20.23
C ASP A 348 -11.19 -12.50 19.38
N GLU A 349 -11.41 -12.65 18.08
CA GLU A 349 -10.47 -13.31 17.16
C GLU A 349 -9.15 -12.53 17.03
N ILE A 350 -9.23 -11.20 16.94
CA ILE A 350 -8.03 -10.37 16.82
C ILE A 350 -7.24 -10.37 18.13
N CYS A 351 -7.88 -10.20 19.29
CA CYS A 351 -7.17 -10.22 20.57
C CYS A 351 -6.52 -11.58 20.84
N ASP A 352 -7.22 -12.67 20.54
CA ASP A 352 -6.72 -14.04 20.73
C ASP A 352 -5.59 -14.37 19.73
N GLY A 353 -5.73 -13.91 18.48
CA GLY A 353 -4.70 -14.00 17.44
C GLY A 353 -3.43 -13.22 17.78
N ILE A 354 -3.55 -12.08 18.48
CA ILE A 354 -2.40 -11.37 19.05
C ILE A 354 -1.81 -12.17 20.21
N GLY A 355 -2.64 -12.53 21.20
CA GLY A 355 -2.33 -13.53 22.23
C GLY A 355 -1.20 -13.18 23.21
N TYR A 356 -0.67 -11.96 23.19
CA TYR A 356 0.42 -11.51 24.07
C TYR A 356 0.26 -10.04 24.44
N PRO A 357 0.79 -9.60 25.61
CA PRO A 357 0.96 -8.19 25.90
C PRO A 357 1.93 -7.53 24.91
N VAL A 358 1.59 -6.33 24.47
CA VAL A 358 2.39 -5.50 23.56
C VAL A 358 2.81 -4.22 24.28
N GLU A 359 4.09 -3.89 24.15
CA GLU A 359 4.69 -2.73 24.82
C GLU A 359 4.70 -1.49 23.93
N LEU A 360 4.21 -0.36 24.46
CA LEU A 360 4.36 0.97 23.87
C LEU A 360 5.30 1.79 24.76
N VAL A 361 6.51 2.10 24.27
CA VAL A 361 7.45 3.03 24.90
C VAL A 361 7.22 4.42 24.31
N LEU A 362 6.70 5.33 25.12
CA LEU A 362 6.24 6.65 24.72
C LEU A 362 7.07 7.72 25.43
N GLY A 363 8.31 7.90 24.97
CA GLY A 363 9.30 8.73 25.66
C GLY A 363 9.64 8.13 27.05
N PRO A 364 9.41 8.84 28.17
CA PRO A 364 9.65 8.31 29.51
C PRO A 364 8.54 7.35 30.00
N GLU A 365 7.38 7.33 29.35
CA GLU A 365 6.24 6.50 29.75
C GLU A 365 6.29 5.13 29.06
N THR A 366 5.79 4.10 29.72
CA THR A 366 5.59 2.78 29.12
C THR A 366 4.18 2.29 29.43
N VAL A 367 3.44 1.96 28.37
CA VAL A 367 2.07 1.47 28.43
C VAL A 367 2.02 0.08 27.81
N ILE A 368 1.26 -0.83 28.42
CA ILE A 368 1.07 -2.19 27.94
C ILE A 368 -0.35 -2.37 27.43
N LEU A 369 -0.45 -2.84 26.19
CA LEU A 369 -1.68 -3.35 25.60
C LEU A 369 -1.75 -4.85 25.92
N ASP A 370 -2.48 -5.22 26.97
CA ASP A 370 -2.61 -6.60 27.44
C ASP A 370 -3.78 -7.29 26.72
N PHE A 371 -3.56 -7.71 25.47
CA PHE A 371 -4.60 -8.35 24.64
C PHE A 371 -5.25 -9.58 25.30
N PRO A 372 -4.53 -10.50 25.97
CA PRO A 372 -5.16 -11.62 26.70
C PRO A 372 -6.13 -11.18 27.80
N LYS A 373 -5.95 -9.98 28.37
CA LYS A 373 -6.85 -9.42 29.39
C LYS A 373 -7.77 -8.33 28.86
N ARG A 374 -7.62 -7.95 27.59
CA ARG A 374 -8.33 -6.84 26.93
C ARG A 374 -8.24 -5.54 27.74
N ALA A 375 -7.04 -5.26 28.25
CA ALA A 375 -6.80 -4.16 29.17
C ALA A 375 -5.58 -3.33 28.77
N VAL A 376 -5.65 -2.02 29.03
CA VAL A 376 -4.52 -1.10 28.87
C VAL A 376 -4.02 -0.70 30.25
N ARG A 377 -2.75 -1.00 30.53
CA ARG A 377 -2.19 -0.92 31.88
C ARG A 377 -0.75 -0.45 31.91
N GLU A 378 -0.28 -0.13 33.10
CA GLU A 378 1.15 0.06 33.37
C GLU A 378 1.93 -1.24 33.17
N ARG A 379 3.24 -1.07 32.94
CA ARG A 379 4.17 -2.19 32.87
C ARG A 379 4.35 -2.84 34.24
N ILE A 380 4.22 -4.16 34.29
CA ILE A 380 4.54 -4.97 35.46
C ILE A 380 6.06 -5.21 35.47
N PRO A 381 6.74 -5.05 36.63
CA PRO A 381 8.17 -5.34 36.73
C PRO A 381 8.53 -6.74 36.21
N ASP A 382 9.63 -6.82 35.47
CA ASP A 382 10.19 -8.06 34.90
C ASP A 382 9.28 -8.83 33.93
N GLU A 383 8.14 -8.25 33.51
CA GLU A 383 7.28 -8.91 32.53
C GLU A 383 7.95 -8.98 31.15
N ARG A 384 7.79 -10.14 30.52
CA ARG A 384 8.33 -10.41 29.19
C ARG A 384 7.28 -10.03 28.15
N VAL A 385 7.62 -9.05 27.33
CA VAL A 385 6.81 -8.61 26.18
C VAL A 385 7.39 -9.16 24.90
N ARG A 386 6.51 -9.66 24.03
CA ARG A 386 6.91 -10.31 22.78
C ARG A 386 7.06 -9.32 21.64
N TYR A 387 6.21 -8.29 21.63
CA TYR A 387 6.15 -7.25 20.61
C TYR A 387 6.21 -5.90 21.30
N GLY A 388 6.82 -4.92 20.66
CA GLY A 388 6.73 -3.55 21.15
C GLY A 388 7.15 -2.50 20.13
N PHE A 389 6.77 -1.28 20.45
CA PHE A 389 6.97 -0.08 19.65
C PHE A 389 7.49 1.04 20.55
N ALA A 390 8.52 1.74 20.10
CA ALA A 390 8.92 3.03 20.66
C ALA A 390 8.47 4.13 19.71
N ILE A 391 7.62 5.02 20.20
CA ILE A 391 6.95 6.07 19.41
C ILE A 391 7.11 7.39 20.16
N ALA A 392 7.41 8.47 19.43
CA ALA A 392 7.52 9.78 20.05
C ALA A 392 6.15 10.24 20.61
N PRO A 393 6.07 10.75 21.86
CA PRO A 393 4.80 11.11 22.51
C PRO A 393 3.95 12.10 21.70
N GLU A 394 4.57 13.07 21.05
CA GLU A 394 3.92 14.06 20.20
C GLU A 394 3.12 13.41 19.07
N LEU A 395 3.61 12.31 18.47
CA LEU A 395 2.90 11.60 17.39
C LEU A 395 1.66 10.90 17.95
N VAL A 396 1.80 10.22 19.10
CA VAL A 396 0.67 9.56 19.78
C VAL A 396 -0.38 10.57 20.24
N ARG A 397 0.05 11.68 20.83
CA ARG A 397 -0.85 12.78 21.24
C ARG A 397 -1.57 13.39 20.03
N THR A 398 -0.88 13.50 18.90
CA THR A 398 -1.48 14.02 17.65
C THR A 398 -2.58 13.09 17.14
N VAL A 399 -2.30 11.79 16.98
CA VAL A 399 -3.32 10.84 16.50
C VAL A 399 -4.50 10.68 17.47
N LEU A 400 -4.27 10.82 18.78
CA LEU A 400 -5.34 10.84 19.78
C LEU A 400 -6.20 12.11 19.69
N ARG A 401 -5.57 13.29 19.53
CA ARG A 401 -6.25 14.58 19.33
C ARG A 401 -7.14 14.52 18.09
N ASP A 402 -6.59 13.99 17.00
CA ASP A 402 -7.23 13.96 15.69
C ASP A 402 -8.18 12.76 15.51
N ARG A 403 -8.24 11.86 16.51
CA ARG A 403 -9.06 10.64 16.51
C ARG A 403 -8.81 9.77 15.28
N GLU A 404 -7.53 9.61 14.93
CA GLU A 404 -7.13 8.84 13.76
C GLU A 404 -7.57 7.37 13.89
N PRO A 405 -8.39 6.86 12.95
CA PRO A 405 -8.97 5.52 13.02
C PRO A 405 -7.98 4.41 12.63
N ASP A 406 -6.80 4.78 12.13
CA ASP A 406 -5.79 3.89 11.58
C ASP A 406 -4.38 4.40 11.89
N TRP A 407 -3.70 3.70 12.79
CA TRP A 407 -2.31 3.99 13.15
C TRP A 407 -1.30 3.42 12.17
N VAL A 408 -1.68 2.44 11.33
CA VAL A 408 -0.88 2.01 10.19
C VAL A 408 -0.78 3.13 9.17
N ASN A 409 -1.91 3.71 8.79
CA ASN A 409 -2.04 4.85 7.85
C ASN A 409 -1.63 6.21 8.43
N THR A 410 -0.90 6.22 9.55
CA THR A 410 -0.36 7.44 10.16
C THR A 410 1.01 7.19 10.76
N ILE A 411 1.08 6.61 11.96
CA ILE A 411 2.32 6.41 12.70
C ILE A 411 3.22 5.40 12.00
N PHE A 412 2.72 4.24 11.58
CA PHE A 412 3.63 3.20 11.08
C PHE A 412 4.14 3.45 9.65
N LEU A 413 3.30 3.96 8.75
CA LEU A 413 3.79 4.41 7.43
C LEU A 413 4.72 5.63 7.53
N SER A 414 4.65 6.42 8.62
CA SER A 414 5.63 7.50 8.83
C SER A 414 7.07 7.02 9.04
N THR A 415 7.28 5.74 9.37
CA THR A 415 8.59 5.21 9.75
C THR A 415 9.28 5.91 10.94
N ARG A 416 8.60 6.86 11.63
CA ARG A 416 9.10 7.62 12.78
C ARG A 416 8.93 6.88 14.11
N PHE A 417 9.20 5.57 14.09
CA PHE A 417 9.10 4.72 15.26
C PHE A 417 10.17 3.64 15.20
N ARG A 418 10.41 2.99 16.33
CA ARG A 418 11.22 1.77 16.40
C ARG A 418 10.34 0.60 16.81
N ALA A 419 10.55 -0.57 16.24
CA ALA A 419 9.81 -1.79 16.58
C ALA A 419 10.74 -2.91 17.03
N TRP A 420 10.28 -3.78 17.91
CA TRP A 420 10.98 -5.04 18.22
C TRP A 420 9.98 -6.18 18.33
N ARG A 421 10.47 -7.38 18.06
CA ARG A 421 9.69 -8.59 18.25
C ARG A 421 10.56 -9.80 18.58
N VAL A 422 10.01 -10.71 19.36
CA VAL A 422 10.52 -12.07 19.56
C VAL A 422 9.67 -13.02 18.72
N GLY A 423 10.24 -13.59 17.67
CA GLY A 423 9.56 -14.50 16.75
C GLY A 423 8.94 -13.83 15.51
N GLY A 424 7.96 -14.49 14.92
CA GLY A 424 7.36 -14.12 13.63
C GLY A 424 6.51 -12.86 13.63
N TYR A 425 6.20 -12.39 12.41
CA TYR A 425 5.19 -11.36 12.16
C TYR A 425 3.82 -11.80 12.70
N ASN A 426 3.05 -10.86 13.24
CA ASN A 426 1.67 -11.09 13.70
C ASN A 426 0.76 -10.13 12.94
N GLU A 427 -0.08 -10.67 12.07
CA GLU A 427 -1.00 -9.89 11.23
C GLU A 427 -2.10 -9.22 12.05
N TYR A 428 -2.71 -9.96 12.99
CA TYR A 428 -3.75 -9.46 13.89
C TYR A 428 -3.31 -8.19 14.63
N LEU A 429 -2.04 -8.11 15.03
CA LEU A 429 -1.50 -6.91 15.69
C LEU A 429 -1.60 -5.68 14.80
N TYR A 430 -1.28 -5.81 13.53
CA TYR A 430 -1.36 -4.69 12.59
C TYR A 430 -2.81 -4.42 12.17
N THR A 431 -3.63 -5.47 12.02
CA THR A 431 -5.08 -5.29 11.77
C THR A 431 -5.75 -4.54 12.91
N PHE A 432 -5.41 -4.82 14.17
CA PHE A 432 -5.89 -4.05 15.32
C PHE A 432 -5.56 -2.57 15.18
N PHE A 433 -4.32 -2.21 14.85
CA PHE A 433 -3.92 -0.81 14.64
C PHE A 433 -4.53 -0.16 13.39
N LYS A 434 -5.08 -0.93 12.42
CA LYS A 434 -5.87 -0.40 11.29
C LYS A 434 -7.32 -0.11 11.63
N CYS A 435 -7.84 -0.80 12.65
CA CYS A 435 -9.26 -0.92 12.94
C CYS A 435 -9.61 -0.28 14.29
N LEU A 436 -9.34 1.02 14.45
CA LEU A 436 -9.53 1.73 15.72
C LEU A 436 -10.91 2.41 15.83
N THR A 437 -11.91 1.84 15.17
CA THR A 437 -13.33 2.25 15.27
C THR A 437 -14.22 1.03 15.41
N ASP A 438 -15.41 1.20 15.99
CA ASP A 438 -16.36 0.11 16.22
C ASP A 438 -16.73 -0.63 14.93
N GLU A 439 -17.01 0.09 13.84
CA GLU A 439 -17.38 -0.49 12.55
C GLU A 439 -16.22 -1.31 11.94
N ARG A 440 -15.00 -0.76 11.98
CA ARG A 440 -13.82 -1.40 11.39
C ARG A 440 -13.43 -2.66 12.15
N ILE A 441 -13.42 -2.60 13.48
CA ILE A 441 -13.02 -3.75 14.30
C ILE A 441 -14.06 -4.87 14.21
N ALA A 442 -15.36 -4.53 14.21
CA ALA A 442 -16.43 -5.52 14.07
C ALA A 442 -16.37 -6.24 12.71
N TYR A 443 -16.11 -5.50 11.62
CA TYR A 443 -15.90 -6.11 10.31
C TYR A 443 -14.68 -7.03 10.29
N ALA A 444 -13.55 -6.57 10.80
CA ALA A 444 -12.30 -7.34 10.78
C ALA A 444 -12.41 -8.61 11.62
N ASP A 445 -12.98 -8.53 12.82
CA ASP A 445 -13.18 -9.68 13.70
C ASP A 445 -14.15 -10.70 13.09
N GLY A 446 -15.28 -10.23 12.53
CA GLY A 446 -16.23 -11.07 11.81
C GLY A 446 -15.61 -11.78 10.59
N TRP A 447 -14.75 -11.09 9.84
CA TRP A 447 -14.01 -11.68 8.73
C TRP A 447 -13.09 -12.82 9.20
N PHE A 448 -12.37 -12.65 10.30
CA PHE A 448 -11.51 -13.71 10.86
C PHE A 448 -12.34 -14.90 11.37
N ALA A 449 -13.51 -14.65 11.96
CA ALA A 449 -14.42 -15.71 12.39
C ALA A 449 -14.99 -16.53 11.21
N GLU A 450 -15.34 -15.88 10.09
CA GLU A 450 -15.88 -16.53 8.89
C GLU A 450 -14.82 -17.28 8.06
N THR A 451 -13.58 -16.81 8.06
CA THR A 451 -12.50 -17.34 7.20
C THR A 451 -11.92 -18.69 7.62
N HIS A 452 -12.55 -19.39 8.55
CA HIS A 452 -12.25 -20.77 8.89
C HIS A 452 -12.74 -21.83 7.87
N ASP A 453 -13.29 -21.45 6.70
CA ASP A 453 -13.62 -22.40 5.61
C ASP A 453 -12.44 -22.63 4.64
N ASP A 454 -11.73 -23.76 4.83
CA ASP A 454 -10.54 -24.19 4.06
C ASP A 454 -10.84 -25.43 3.17
N SER A 455 -12.06 -25.55 2.64
CA SER A 455 -12.50 -26.78 1.96
C SER A 455 -11.75 -27.11 0.65
N ALA A 456 -11.37 -26.11 -0.16
CA ALA A 456 -10.76 -26.31 -1.49
C ALA A 456 -9.26 -26.70 -1.46
N SER A 457 -8.84 -27.67 -2.29
CA SER A 457 -7.43 -28.12 -2.46
C SER A 457 -6.84 -27.75 -3.82
N VAL A 458 -5.50 -27.76 -3.93
CA VAL A 458 -4.69 -27.66 -5.14
C VAL A 458 -3.50 -28.64 -5.05
N THR A 459 -3.01 -29.13 -6.19
CA THR A 459 -1.79 -29.92 -6.28
C THR A 459 -0.65 -29.08 -6.87
N LEU A 460 0.48 -28.99 -6.16
CA LEU A 460 1.69 -28.27 -6.59
C LEU A 460 2.92 -29.09 -6.23
N ASP A 461 3.81 -29.33 -7.20
CA ASP A 461 5.09 -30.06 -7.03
C ASP A 461 4.99 -31.39 -6.23
N GLY A 462 3.93 -32.15 -6.48
CA GLY A 462 3.69 -33.46 -5.85
C GLY A 462 3.08 -33.39 -4.44
N TRP A 463 2.60 -32.23 -4.02
CA TRP A 463 1.86 -32.02 -2.78
C TRP A 463 0.43 -31.61 -3.08
N GLU A 464 -0.54 -32.24 -2.43
CA GLU A 464 -1.91 -31.73 -2.33
C GLU A 464 -2.00 -30.84 -1.09
N MET A 465 -2.48 -29.62 -1.24
CA MET A 465 -2.63 -28.66 -0.15
C MET A 465 -3.90 -27.84 -0.32
N GLN A 466 -4.39 -27.21 0.75
CA GLN A 466 -5.49 -26.24 0.58
C GLN A 466 -5.10 -25.15 -0.41
N ARG A 467 -6.06 -24.70 -1.24
CA ARG A 467 -5.79 -23.74 -2.32
C ARG A 467 -5.50 -22.33 -1.80
N ARG A 468 -6.12 -21.95 -0.69
CA ARG A 468 -6.03 -20.60 -0.14
C ARG A 468 -5.05 -20.57 1.02
N CYS A 469 -4.09 -19.64 0.95
CA CYS A 469 -3.16 -19.34 2.03
C CYS A 469 -3.90 -19.08 3.36
N PRO A 470 -3.56 -19.76 4.47
CA PRO A 470 -4.23 -19.56 5.75
C PRO A 470 -4.10 -18.17 6.38
N HIS A 471 -3.27 -17.26 5.85
CA HIS A 471 -3.17 -15.87 6.30
C HIS A 471 -4.11 -14.97 5.48
N LEU A 472 -3.66 -14.53 4.29
CA LEU A 472 -4.42 -13.62 3.41
C LEU A 472 -5.00 -14.27 2.16
N LYS A 473 -5.33 -15.56 2.24
CA LYS A 473 -6.09 -16.29 1.20
C LYS A 473 -5.53 -16.17 -0.23
N ALA A 474 -4.24 -15.83 -0.35
CA ALA A 474 -3.49 -15.92 -1.60
C ALA A 474 -3.72 -17.29 -2.24
N ASP A 475 -4.00 -17.32 -3.55
CA ASP A 475 -4.14 -18.57 -4.27
C ASP A 475 -2.77 -19.25 -4.37
N LEU A 476 -2.56 -20.32 -3.61
CA LEU A 476 -1.30 -21.06 -3.60
C LEU A 476 -1.05 -21.79 -4.93
N SER A 477 -2.07 -21.96 -5.78
CA SER A 477 -1.85 -22.45 -7.14
C SER A 477 -1.16 -21.42 -8.04
N LYS A 478 -1.32 -20.12 -7.75
CA LYS A 478 -0.75 -19.01 -8.52
C LYS A 478 0.52 -18.45 -7.88
N PHE A 479 0.52 -18.32 -6.55
CA PHE A 479 1.57 -17.67 -5.78
C PHE A 479 2.39 -18.62 -4.89
N GLY A 480 2.03 -19.90 -4.84
CA GLY A 480 2.81 -20.90 -4.11
C GLY A 480 4.06 -21.30 -4.88
N VAL A 481 5.19 -21.37 -4.18
CA VAL A 481 6.44 -21.94 -4.70
C VAL A 481 6.91 -23.01 -3.72
N VAL A 482 7.07 -24.24 -4.21
CA VAL A 482 7.57 -25.36 -3.41
C VAL A 482 9.06 -25.54 -3.67
N GLU A 483 9.86 -25.42 -2.61
CA GLU A 483 11.29 -25.73 -2.63
C GLU A 483 11.54 -26.89 -1.66
N GLY A 484 11.60 -28.10 -2.20
CA GLY A 484 11.75 -29.34 -1.45
C GLY A 484 10.54 -29.63 -0.57
N ASN A 485 10.61 -29.23 0.69
CA ASN A 485 9.57 -29.43 1.71
C ASN A 485 9.04 -28.10 2.28
N THR A 486 9.43 -26.98 1.68
CA THR A 486 8.95 -25.65 2.08
C THR A 486 8.08 -25.09 0.99
N LEU A 487 6.84 -24.75 1.32
CA LEU A 487 6.01 -23.90 0.48
C LEU A 487 6.22 -22.44 0.90
N THR A 488 6.46 -21.56 -0.06
CA THR A 488 6.43 -20.11 0.13
C THR A 488 5.25 -19.51 -0.64
N CYS A 489 4.42 -18.73 0.04
CA CYS A 489 3.42 -17.86 -0.60
C CYS A 489 4.12 -16.58 -1.08
N ASN A 490 4.52 -16.49 -2.35
CA ASN A 490 5.28 -15.36 -2.89
C ASN A 490 4.54 -14.02 -2.85
N LEU A 491 3.20 -14.04 -2.75
CA LEU A 491 2.41 -12.80 -2.63
C LEU A 491 2.78 -11.99 -1.38
N HIS A 492 3.02 -12.68 -0.27
CA HIS A 492 3.17 -12.08 1.05
C HIS A 492 4.42 -12.54 1.82
N GLY A 493 5.04 -13.63 1.38
CA GLY A 493 6.29 -14.18 1.90
C GLY A 493 6.14 -15.15 3.08
N TRP A 494 4.93 -15.63 3.41
CA TRP A 494 4.78 -16.67 4.44
C TRP A 494 5.20 -18.03 3.93
N GLN A 495 5.75 -18.84 4.84
CA GLN A 495 6.30 -20.14 4.54
C GLN A 495 5.70 -21.21 5.44
N TRP A 496 5.56 -22.41 4.90
CA TRP A 496 5.12 -23.60 5.61
C TRP A 496 6.02 -24.77 5.31
N ARG A 497 6.19 -25.63 6.31
CA ARG A 497 6.72 -26.97 6.09
C ARG A 497 5.57 -27.87 5.65
N LEU A 498 5.73 -28.54 4.50
CA LEU A 498 4.66 -29.29 3.86
C LEU A 498 4.36 -30.63 4.54
N ASP A 499 5.34 -31.26 5.20
CA ASP A 499 5.14 -32.52 5.93
C ASP A 499 4.03 -32.47 6.98
N ASP A 500 3.94 -31.36 7.72
CA ASP A 500 3.09 -31.21 8.91
C ASP A 500 2.26 -29.94 8.90
N GLY A 501 2.28 -29.21 7.78
CA GLY A 501 1.52 -27.98 7.58
C GLY A 501 1.97 -26.81 8.45
N ARG A 502 3.08 -26.93 9.18
CA ARG A 502 3.47 -25.94 10.18
C ARG A 502 3.90 -24.66 9.50
N CYS A 503 3.27 -23.54 9.86
CA CYS A 503 3.75 -22.22 9.46
C CYS A 503 5.14 -21.94 10.09
N LEU A 504 6.09 -21.59 9.23
CA LEU A 504 7.46 -21.24 9.59
C LEU A 504 7.64 -19.73 9.82
N THR A 505 6.72 -18.92 9.30
CA THR A 505 6.79 -17.45 9.36
C THR A 505 6.03 -16.85 10.55
N ALA A 506 4.90 -17.44 10.92
CA ALA A 506 4.04 -17.00 12.02
C ALA A 506 3.61 -18.20 12.89
N LYS A 507 3.10 -17.93 14.10
CA LYS A 507 2.50 -18.97 14.95
C LYS A 507 1.02 -19.10 14.57
N GLY A 508 0.51 -20.31 14.40
CA GLY A 508 -0.85 -20.56 13.91
C GLY A 508 -0.86 -20.82 12.39
N HIS A 509 -2.02 -20.60 11.76
CA HIS A 509 -2.18 -20.62 10.29
C HIS A 509 -1.65 -21.91 9.64
N GLN A 510 -2.02 -23.06 10.22
CA GLN A 510 -1.60 -24.37 9.73
C GLN A 510 -2.11 -24.58 8.32
N LEU A 511 -1.23 -25.02 7.42
CA LEU A 511 -1.59 -25.39 6.06
C LEU A 511 -2.00 -26.86 6.06
N ARG A 512 -3.20 -27.16 5.58
CA ARG A 512 -3.54 -28.54 5.22
C ARG A 512 -2.68 -28.93 4.01
N SER A 513 -1.78 -29.89 4.20
CA SER A 513 -0.97 -30.46 3.12
C SER A 513 -0.69 -31.95 3.33
N SER A 514 -0.59 -32.68 2.21
CA SER A 514 -0.20 -34.08 2.14
C SER A 514 0.50 -34.35 0.82
N ARG A 515 1.28 -35.44 0.72
CA ARG A 515 1.78 -35.87 -0.59
C ARG A 515 0.61 -36.31 -1.47
N ALA A 516 0.60 -35.85 -2.72
CA ALA A 516 -0.40 -36.17 -3.73
C ALA A 516 -0.27 -37.61 -4.25
#